data_AF-A0A2P2GR15-F1
#
_entry.id   AF-A0A2P2GR15-F1
#
_cell.length_a   1.000
_cell.length_b   1.000
_cell.length_c   1.000
_cell.angle_alpha   90.00
_cell.angle_beta   90.00
_cell.angle_gamma   90.00
#
_symmetry.space_group_name_H-M   'P 1'
#
loop_
_entity.id
_entity.type
_entity.pdbx_description
1 polymer ?
#
loop_
_entity_poly.entity_id
_entity_poly.type
_entity_poly.pdbx_seq_one_letter_code
_entity_poly.pdbx_strand_id
1 'polypeptide(L)'
;MGKRGVVTDYSGEELYRDDLVAYAARQGNRVRMVDAIVDKVTTRLVDGRLRAMLRVQPTGVESGFTKRRSLRKEWISAEHVRLIIPAVTGERH
;
A
#
# COMPACT_ATOMS: atom_id res chain seq x y z
N MET A 1 0.09 -21.39 9.94
CA MET A 1 -0.84 -21.95 8.95
C MET A 1 -1.29 -20.81 8.05
N GLY A 2 -0.61 -20.56 6.93
CA GLY A 2 -0.98 -19.47 6.02
C GLY A 2 -2.29 -19.82 5.31
N LYS A 3 -3.33 -19.02 5.51
CA LYS A 3 -4.59 -19.20 4.78
C LYS A 3 -4.31 -18.88 3.30
N ARG A 4 -4.55 -19.84 2.41
CA ARG A 4 -4.32 -19.68 0.96
C ARG A 4 -5.15 -18.49 0.44
N GLY A 5 -4.48 -17.48 -0.12
CA GLY A 5 -5.11 -16.40 -0.89
C GLY A 5 -5.05 -14.99 -0.30
N VAL A 6 -4.43 -14.80 0.86
CA VAL A 6 -4.24 -13.45 1.45
C VAL A 6 -3.06 -12.74 0.80
N VAL A 7 -3.20 -11.43 0.58
CA VAL A 7 -2.07 -10.56 0.20
C VAL A 7 -1.36 -10.16 1.48
N THR A 8 -0.05 -10.32 1.51
CA THR A 8 0.78 -9.91 2.65
C THR A 8 1.69 -8.75 2.27
N ASP A 9 2.11 -8.01 3.27
CA ASP A 9 3.23 -7.08 3.18
C ASP A 9 4.57 -7.84 3.11
N TYR A 10 5.69 -7.13 2.95
CA TYR A 10 7.00 -7.79 2.81
C TYR A 10 7.44 -8.57 4.06
N SER A 11 6.87 -8.28 5.23
CA SER A 11 7.17 -8.94 6.50
C SER A 11 6.27 -10.15 6.77
N GLY A 12 5.28 -10.40 5.91
CA GLY A 12 4.32 -11.49 6.04
C GLY A 12 3.02 -11.10 6.76
N GLU A 13 2.81 -9.82 7.08
CA GLU A 13 1.55 -9.35 7.67
C GLU A 13 0.45 -9.30 6.62
N GLU A 14 -0.72 -9.83 6.95
CA GLU A 14 -1.88 -9.82 6.05
C GLU A 14 -2.42 -8.39 5.90
N LEU A 15 -2.63 -7.98 4.64
CA LEU A 15 -3.13 -6.66 4.28
C LEU A 15 -4.61 -6.72 3.92
N TYR A 16 -5.36 -5.79 4.52
CA TYR A 16 -6.80 -5.65 4.35
C TYR A 16 -7.14 -4.22 3.97
N ARG A 17 -8.42 -4.02 3.63
CA ARG A 17 -8.96 -2.67 3.53
C ARG A 17 -8.81 -1.96 4.87
N ASP A 18 -8.61 -0.64 4.82
CA ASP A 18 -8.51 0.26 5.96
C ASP A 18 -7.23 0.11 6.80
N ASP A 19 -6.29 -0.72 6.38
CA ASP A 19 -4.94 -0.74 6.95
C ASP A 19 -4.17 0.54 6.57
N LEU A 20 -3.41 1.08 7.54
CA LEU A 20 -2.41 2.10 7.29
C LEU A 20 -1.09 1.43 6.90
N VAL A 21 -0.59 1.77 5.72
CA VAL A 21 0.65 1.21 5.18
C VAL A 21 1.63 2.30 4.76
N ALA A 22 2.93 1.98 4.79
CA ALA A 22 3.98 2.76 4.15
C ALA A 22 4.42 2.09 2.84
N TYR A 23 4.70 2.90 1.82
CA TYR A 23 5.31 2.44 0.57
C TYR A 23 6.28 3.48 0.01
N ALA A 24 7.20 3.01 -0.82
CA ALA A 24 8.11 3.87 -1.56
C ALA A 24 7.44 4.45 -2.82
N ALA A 25 7.43 5.77 -2.94
CA ALA A 25 6.92 6.47 -4.13
C ALA A 25 8.04 7.27 -4.81
N ARG A 26 8.07 7.23 -6.15
CA ARG A 26 9.00 8.06 -6.95
C ARG A 26 8.65 9.54 -6.83
N GLN A 27 9.68 10.36 -6.67
CA GLN A 27 9.63 11.81 -6.73
C GLN A 27 10.72 12.30 -7.70
N GLY A 28 10.43 12.26 -9.00
CA GLY A 28 11.45 12.46 -10.05
C GLY A 28 12.56 11.41 -9.94
N ASN A 29 13.81 11.87 -9.74
CA ASN A 29 14.98 11.02 -9.53
C ASN A 29 15.19 10.61 -8.06
N ARG A 30 14.26 10.96 -7.16
CA ARG A 30 14.30 10.60 -5.74
C ARG A 30 13.21 9.60 -5.39
N VAL A 31 13.30 9.08 -4.17
CA VAL A 31 12.26 8.26 -3.53
C VAL A 31 11.85 8.94 -2.22
N ARG A 32 10.57 8.84 -1.89
CA ARG A 32 10.02 9.19 -0.59
C ARG A 32 9.22 8.01 -0.05
N MET A 33 9.12 7.91 1.27
CA MET A 33 8.14 7.06 1.92
C MET A 33 6.83 7.82 2.05
N VAL A 34 5.72 7.13 1.80
CA VAL A 34 4.38 7.68 1.84
C VAL A 34 3.50 6.79 2.69
N ASP A 35 2.82 7.37 3.66
CA ASP A 35 1.78 6.69 4.40
C ASP A 35 0.46 6.79 3.62
N ALA A 36 -0.27 5.68 3.55
CA ALA A 36 -1.54 5.61 2.84
C ALA A 36 -2.48 4.59 3.47
N ILE A 37 -3.78 4.83 3.30
CA ILE A 37 -4.83 3.91 3.73
C ILE A 37 -5.16 2.98 2.56
N VAL A 38 -5.22 1.68 2.82
CA VAL A 38 -5.63 0.69 1.82
C VAL A 38 -7.13 0.81 1.58
N ASP A 39 -7.51 1.07 0.33
CA ASP A 39 -8.91 1.14 -0.08
C ASP A 39 -9.39 -0.17 -0.73
N LYS A 40 -8.48 -0.92 -1.38
CA LYS A 40 -8.78 -2.22 -1.98
C LYS A 40 -7.55 -3.11 -2.07
N VAL A 41 -7.72 -4.38 -1.75
CA VAL A 41 -6.74 -5.46 -1.95
C VAL A 41 -7.19 -6.34 -3.10
N THR A 42 -6.29 -6.69 -4.02
CA THR A 42 -6.63 -7.57 -5.15
C THR A 42 -5.38 -8.20 -5.78
N THR A 43 -5.58 -9.11 -6.71
CA THR A 43 -4.54 -9.63 -7.59
C THR A 43 -4.87 -9.23 -9.03
N ARG A 44 -3.87 -8.76 -9.79
CA ARG A 44 -4.04 -8.37 -11.20
C ARG A 44 -3.00 -9.04 -12.07
N LEU A 45 -3.37 -9.33 -13.32
CA LEU A 45 -2.41 -9.73 -14.34
C LEU A 45 -1.66 -8.48 -14.81
N VAL A 46 -0.35 -8.40 -14.51
CA VAL A 46 0.56 -7.31 -14.88
C VAL A 46 1.78 -7.92 -15.53
N ASP A 47 2.11 -7.51 -16.74
CA ASP A 47 3.23 -8.05 -17.53
C ASP A 47 3.21 -9.60 -17.64
N GLY A 48 2.02 -10.18 -17.83
CA GLY A 48 1.83 -11.62 -17.96
C GLY A 48 1.96 -12.42 -16.64
N ARG A 49 2.04 -11.75 -15.49
CA ARG A 49 2.12 -12.41 -14.17
C ARG A 49 1.07 -11.86 -13.21
N LEU A 50 0.48 -12.73 -12.41
CA LEU A 50 -0.38 -12.31 -11.31
C LEU A 50 0.46 -11.59 -10.25
N ARG A 51 0.13 -10.34 -9.97
CA ARG A 51 0.74 -9.54 -8.90
C ARG A 51 -0.30 -9.11 -7.90
N ALA A 52 0.08 -9.15 -6.62
CA ALA A 52 -0.70 -8.58 -5.54
C ALA A 52 -0.65 -7.05 -5.64
N MET A 53 -1.81 -6.42 -5.69
CA MET A 53 -1.96 -4.99 -5.90
C MET A 53 -2.87 -4.39 -4.83
N LEU A 54 -2.52 -3.19 -4.38
CA LEU A 54 -3.30 -2.40 -3.45
C LEU A 54 -3.75 -1.12 -4.14
N ARG A 55 -5.03 -0.76 -4.01
CA ARG A 55 -5.47 0.62 -4.24
C ARG A 55 -5.32 1.35 -2.93
N VAL A 56 -4.53 2.40 -2.90
CA VAL A 56 -4.23 3.16 -1.68
C VAL A 56 -4.60 4.62 -1.83
N GLN A 57 -4.93 5.26 -0.71
CA GLN A 57 -5.23 6.67 -0.57
C GLN A 57 -4.16 7.32 0.32
N PRO A 58 -3.21 8.09 -0.24
CA PRO A 58 -2.17 8.75 0.54
C PRO A 58 -2.74 9.69 1.60
N THR A 59 -2.15 9.69 2.79
CA THR A 59 -2.58 10.52 3.94
C THR A 59 -2.00 11.94 3.88
N GLY A 60 -0.91 12.12 3.11
CA GLY A 60 -0.13 13.36 3.07
C GLY A 60 1.05 13.37 4.04
N VAL A 61 1.22 12.33 4.87
CA VAL A 61 2.42 12.09 5.67
C VAL A 61 3.46 11.40 4.78
N GLU A 62 4.61 12.06 4.58
CA GLU A 62 5.67 11.60 3.68
C GLU A 62 7.05 11.99 4.22
N SER A 63 8.09 11.18 3.95
CA SER A 63 9.47 11.45 4.41
C SER A 63 10.26 12.46 3.55
N GLY A 64 9.66 12.98 2.48
CA GLY A 64 10.34 13.84 1.50
C GLY A 64 10.31 15.34 1.84
N PHE A 65 11.24 16.11 1.24
CA PHE A 65 11.36 17.56 1.44
C PHE A 65 10.23 18.39 0.79
N THR A 66 9.49 17.80 -0.15
CA THR A 66 8.40 18.49 -0.86
C THR A 66 7.14 17.66 -0.74
N LYS A 67 6.06 18.30 -0.29
CA LYS A 67 4.74 17.66 -0.22
C LYS A 67 4.28 17.22 -1.62
N ARG A 68 3.61 16.06 -1.73
CA ARG A 68 2.91 15.69 -2.96
C ARG A 68 1.86 16.74 -3.34
N ARG A 69 1.66 16.92 -4.65
CA ARG A 69 0.68 17.87 -5.20
C ARG A 69 -0.77 17.39 -5.12
N SER A 70 -0.99 16.08 -5.04
CA SER A 70 -2.32 15.48 -5.09
C SER A 70 -2.36 14.26 -4.20
N LEU A 71 -3.47 14.03 -3.51
CA LEU A 71 -3.75 12.82 -2.74
C LEU A 71 -4.66 11.89 -3.55
N ARG A 72 -4.48 11.75 -4.87
CA ARG A 72 -5.31 10.81 -5.63
C ARG A 72 -5.06 9.37 -5.20
N LYS A 73 -6.11 8.54 -5.24
CA LYS A 73 -5.98 7.09 -5.10
C LYS A 73 -5.08 6.54 -6.20
N GLU A 74 -4.22 5.59 -5.86
CA GLU A 74 -3.32 4.96 -6.83
C GLU A 74 -3.13 3.46 -6.57
N TRP A 75 -2.72 2.75 -7.61
CA TRP A 75 -2.43 1.32 -7.54
C TRP A 75 -0.94 1.10 -7.31
N ILE A 76 -0.61 0.29 -6.31
CA ILE A 76 0.77 -0.08 -5.96
C ILE A 76 0.90 -1.60 -5.85
N SER A 77 2.11 -2.12 -6.09
CA SER A 77 2.45 -3.52 -5.79
C SER A 77 2.57 -3.69 -4.28
N ALA A 78 2.16 -4.85 -3.75
CA ALA A 78 2.33 -5.18 -2.34
C ALA A 78 3.79 -5.54 -1.96
N GLU A 79 4.67 -5.78 -2.94
CA GLU A 79 6.05 -6.27 -2.72
C GLU A 79 6.94 -5.36 -1.87
N HIS A 80 6.66 -4.04 -1.87
CA HIS A 80 7.46 -3.04 -1.16
C HIS A 80 6.60 -2.18 -0.23
N VAL A 81 5.61 -2.83 0.39
CA VAL A 81 4.67 -2.21 1.33
C VAL A 81 4.94 -2.74 2.73
N ARG A 82 4.80 -1.87 3.73
CA ARG A 82 4.85 -2.22 5.15
C ARG A 82 3.55 -1.85 5.84
N LEU A 83 2.95 -2.79 6.56
CA LEU A 83 1.86 -2.49 7.50
C LEU A 83 2.39 -1.64 8.67
N ILE A 84 1.72 -0.53 8.94
CA ILE A 84 2.00 0.33 10.11
C ILE A 84 0.95 0.09 11.19
N ILE A 85 -0.33 0.25 10.85
CA ILE A 85 -1.46 0.10 11.78
C ILE A 85 -2.56 -0.69 11.07
N PRO A 86 -3.01 -1.83 11.61
CA PRO A 86 -4.16 -2.53 11.07
C PRO A 86 -5.46 -1.77 11.36
N ALA A 87 -6.40 -1.77 10.40
CA ALA A 87 -7.74 -1.20 10.55
C ALA A 87 -7.75 0.21 11.17
N VAL A 88 -6.97 1.14 10.62
CA VAL A 88 -6.75 2.49 11.18
C VAL A 88 -8.03 3.32 11.24
N THR A 89 -9.06 2.96 10.45
CA THR A 89 -10.37 3.61 10.45
C THR A 89 -11.40 2.94 11.37
N GLY A 90 -11.08 1.79 11.98
CA GLY A 90 -11.93 1.07 12.93
C GLY A 90 -12.69 -0.14 12.36
N GLU A 91 -12.58 -0.43 11.06
CA GLU A 91 -13.23 -1.58 10.41
C GLU A 91 -12.15 -2.47 9.74
N ARG A 92 -12.23 -3.80 9.92
CA ARG A 92 -11.33 -4.76 9.25
C ARG A 92 -12.19 -5.76 8.46
N HIS A 93 -12.00 -5.81 7.14
CA HIS A 93 -12.76 -6.63 6.20
C HIS A 93 -11.88 -7.51 5.34
#